data_AF-A0A060YQC5-F1
#
_entry.id   AF-A0A060YQC5-F1
#
_cell.length_a   1.000
_cell.length_b   1.000
_cell.length_c   1.000
_cell.angle_alpha   90.00
_cell.angle_beta   90.00
_cell.angle_gamma   90.00
#
_symmetry.space_group_name_H-M   'P 1'
#
loop_
_entity.id
_entity.type
_entity.pdbx_description
1 polymer ?
#
loop_
_entity_poly.entity_id
_entity_poly.type
_entity_poly.pdbx_seq_one_letter_code
_entity_poly.pdbx_strand_id
1 'polypeptide(L)'
;MAALQEFRRSVSMKVAFDRVGVDRNTISRTAAIAELSLAAPEVFHALPPWDEKEETLAHYAHRCRQAMDDTIRAKIKTMKTKGDLLPIVSK
;
A
#
# COMPACT_ATOMS: atom_id res chain seq x y z
N MET A 1 -6.94 1.58 -8.04
CA MET A 1 -7.21 0.96 -6.72
C MET A 1 -8.71 0.96 -6.44
N ALA A 2 -9.37 -0.19 -6.53
CA ALA A 2 -10.80 -0.32 -6.22
C ALA A 2 -11.10 -0.04 -4.73
N ALA A 3 -10.21 -0.46 -3.82
CA ALA A 3 -10.39 -0.28 -2.37
C ALA A 3 -10.39 1.20 -1.93
N LEU A 4 -9.54 2.04 -2.51
CA LEU A 4 -9.53 3.48 -2.22
C LEU A 4 -10.80 4.17 -2.74
N GLN A 5 -11.29 3.78 -3.91
CA GLN A 5 -12.53 4.32 -4.47
C GLN A 5 -13.74 3.93 -3.63
N GLU A 6 -13.82 2.67 -3.18
CA GLU A 6 -14.89 2.24 -2.27
C GLU A 6 -14.78 2.89 -0.89
N PHE A 7 -13.57 3.16 -0.39
CA PHE A 7 -13.39 3.92 0.85
C PHE A 7 -13.88 5.36 0.71
N ARG A 8 -13.61 6.03 -0.42
CA ARG A 8 -14.13 7.39 -0.68
C ARG A 8 -15.66 7.44 -0.76
N ARG A 9 -16.32 6.32 -1.10
CA ARG A 9 -17.78 6.18 -1.17
C ARG A 9 -18.42 5.67 0.13
N SER A 10 -17.63 5.14 1.05
CA SER A 10 -18.11 4.43 2.25
C SER A 10 -17.72 5.19 3.52
N VAL A 11 -18.49 5.00 4.59
CA VAL A 11 -18.19 5.63 5.88
C VAL A 11 -17.05 4.91 6.64
N SER A 12 -16.73 3.65 6.28
CA SER A 12 -15.68 2.87 6.95
C SER A 12 -14.80 2.05 6.01
N MET A 13 -13.53 1.88 6.39
CA MET A 13 -12.57 1.01 5.70
C MET A 13 -13.05 -0.44 5.63
N LYS A 14 -13.66 -0.96 6.69
CA LYS A 14 -14.18 -2.34 6.71
C LYS A 14 -15.20 -2.56 5.58
N VAL A 15 -16.21 -1.69 5.50
CA VAL A 15 -17.24 -1.78 4.45
C VAL A 15 -16.63 -1.65 3.06
N ALA A 16 -15.67 -0.75 2.88
CA ALA A 16 -14.98 -0.59 1.60
C ALA A 16 -14.20 -1.84 1.18
N PHE A 17 -13.49 -2.47 2.12
CA PHE A 17 -12.69 -3.66 1.85
C PHE A 17 -13.56 -4.90 1.63
N ASP A 18 -14.63 -5.06 2.44
CA ASP A 18 -15.61 -6.13 2.27
C ASP A 18 -16.27 -6.07 0.88
N ARG A 19 -16.59 -4.86 0.37
CA ARG A 19 -17.14 -4.67 -0.98
C ARG A 19 -16.18 -5.03 -2.10
N VAL A 20 -14.88 -4.89 -1.86
CA VAL A 20 -13.83 -5.29 -2.81
C VAL A 20 -13.46 -6.77 -2.64
N GLY A 21 -14.01 -7.45 -1.62
CA GLY A 21 -13.74 -8.85 -1.35
C GLY A 21 -12.34 -9.12 -0.77
N VAL A 22 -11.73 -8.11 -0.13
CA VAL A 22 -10.37 -8.23 0.44
C VAL A 22 -10.43 -7.93 1.93
N ASP A 23 -9.74 -8.70 2.76
CA ASP A 23 -9.71 -8.44 4.20
C ASP A 23 -8.70 -7.33 4.56
N ARG A 24 -8.93 -6.68 5.70
CA ARG A 24 -8.09 -5.59 6.20
C ARG A 24 -6.63 -6.00 6.42
N ASN A 25 -6.35 -7.23 6.85
CA ASN A 25 -4.99 -7.67 7.11
C ASN A 25 -4.22 -7.81 5.80
N THR A 26 -4.86 -8.33 4.75
CA THR A 26 -4.27 -8.37 3.40
C THR A 26 -3.96 -6.97 2.91
N ILE A 27 -4.90 -6.02 2.98
CA ILE A 27 -4.63 -4.62 2.61
C ILE A 27 -3.50 -4.00 3.44
N SER A 28 -3.47 -4.23 4.75
CA SER A 28 -2.40 -3.71 5.63
C SER A 28 -1.03 -4.29 5.28
N ARG A 29 -0.96 -5.59 4.97
CA ARG A 29 0.31 -6.27 4.64
C ARG A 29 0.84 -5.86 3.26
N THR A 30 -0.03 -5.56 2.31
CA THR A 30 0.38 -5.20 0.93
C THR A 30 0.39 -3.70 0.67
N ALA A 31 -0.11 -2.88 1.60
CA ALA A 31 -0.15 -1.41 1.46
C ALA A 31 1.22 -0.80 1.15
N ALA A 32 2.31 -1.34 1.70
CA ALA A 32 3.67 -0.85 1.42
C ALA A 32 4.04 -0.88 -0.07
N ILE A 33 3.52 -1.85 -0.84
CA ILE A 33 3.74 -1.95 -2.30
C ILE A 33 3.09 -0.76 -2.99
N ALA A 34 1.82 -0.51 -2.68
CA ALA A 34 1.02 0.58 -3.21
C ALA A 34 1.53 1.96 -2.78
N GLU A 35 1.99 2.08 -1.53
CA GLU A 35 2.55 3.29 -0.97
C GLU A 35 3.86 3.66 -1.66
N LEU A 36 4.77 2.69 -1.85
CA LEU A 36 6.03 2.93 -2.54
C LEU A 36 5.80 3.27 -4.02
N SER A 37 4.96 2.51 -4.72
CA SER A 37 4.71 2.72 -6.15
C SER A 37 4.09 4.08 -6.48
N LEU A 38 3.32 4.66 -5.55
CA LEU A 38 2.74 6.00 -5.71
C LEU A 38 3.62 7.12 -5.17
N ALA A 39 4.30 6.91 -4.05
CA ALA A 39 5.10 7.95 -3.41
C ALA A 39 6.49 8.11 -4.04
N ALA A 40 7.10 7.02 -4.50
CA ALA A 40 8.42 7.01 -5.13
C ALA A 40 8.47 5.96 -6.25
N PRO A 41 7.79 6.20 -7.39
CA PRO A 41 7.80 5.27 -8.53
C PRO A 41 9.21 4.91 -8.99
N GLU A 42 10.15 5.86 -8.94
CA GLU A 42 11.56 5.66 -9.30
C GLU A 42 12.24 4.61 -8.41
N VAL A 43 11.99 4.64 -7.10
CA VAL A 43 12.52 3.64 -6.16
C VAL A 43 11.82 2.31 -6.36
N PHE A 44 10.49 2.33 -6.57
CA PHE A 44 9.72 1.12 -6.85
C PHE A 44 10.23 0.38 -8.10
N HIS A 45 10.50 1.11 -9.19
CA HIS A 45 11.00 0.53 -10.44
C HIS A 45 12.46 0.10 -10.37
N ALA A 46 13.25 0.63 -9.43
CA ALA A 46 14.61 0.18 -9.17
C ALA A 46 14.66 -1.14 -8.37
N LEU A 47 13.56 -1.53 -7.71
CA LEU A 47 13.49 -2.81 -7.00
C LEU A 47 13.34 -3.96 -8.00
N PRO A 48 13.91 -5.15 -7.69
CA PRO A 48 13.60 -6.37 -8.44
C PRO A 48 12.08 -6.61 -8.42
N PRO A 49 11.47 -6.94 -9.58
CA PRO A 49 10.04 -7.22 -9.65
C PRO A 49 9.70 -8.42 -8.76
N TRP A 50 8.44 -8.48 -8.31
CA TRP A 50 7.96 -9.63 -7.55
C TRP A 50 7.94 -10.88 -8.42
N ASP A 51 8.56 -11.95 -7.94
CA ASP A 51 8.47 -13.29 -8.50
C ASP A 51 7.81 -14.23 -7.47
N GLU A 52 6.65 -14.76 -7.83
CA GLU A 52 5.87 -15.66 -6.98
C GLU A 52 6.57 -17.01 -6.70
N LYS A 53 7.54 -17.40 -7.52
CA LYS A 53 8.32 -18.63 -7.34
C LYS A 53 9.43 -18.47 -6.30
N GLU A 54 9.96 -17.25 -6.18
CA GLU A 54 11.10 -16.93 -5.34
C GLU A 54 10.69 -16.35 -3.97
N GLU A 55 9.58 -15.61 -3.92
CA GLU A 55 9.11 -15.00 -2.68
C GLU A 55 7.60 -14.85 -2.58
N THR A 56 7.11 -14.84 -1.34
CA THR A 56 5.71 -14.52 -1.07
C THR A 56 5.45 -13.02 -1.25
N LEU A 57 4.22 -12.66 -1.62
CA LEU A 57 3.81 -11.25 -1.72
C LEU A 57 4.04 -10.46 -0.42
N ALA A 58 3.98 -11.13 0.74
CA ALA A 58 4.26 -10.50 2.04
C ALA A 58 5.75 -10.14 2.21
N HIS A 59 6.66 -11.01 1.73
CA HIS A 59 8.09 -10.69 1.70
C HIS A 59 8.38 -9.55 0.73
N TYR A 60 7.76 -9.56 -0.46
CA TYR A 60 7.88 -8.47 -1.40
C TYR A 60 7.40 -7.13 -0.84
N ALA A 61 6.26 -7.12 -0.14
CA ALA A 61 5.76 -5.93 0.55
C ALA A 61 6.71 -5.44 1.65
N HIS A 62 7.36 -6.37 2.37
CA HIS A 62 8.37 -6.02 3.36
C HIS A 62 9.59 -5.37 2.71
N ARG A 63 10.07 -5.92 1.58
CA ARG A 63 11.16 -5.32 0.79
C ARG A 63 10.82 -3.91 0.31
N CYS A 64 9.59 -3.70 -0.18
CA CYS A 64 9.09 -2.36 -0.54
C CYS A 64 9.14 -1.40 0.65
N ARG A 65 8.76 -1.85 1.86
CA ARG A 65 8.85 -1.01 3.06
C ARG A 65 10.31 -0.67 3.41
N GLN A 66 11.22 -1.63 3.31
CA GLN A 66 12.64 -1.43 3.63
C GLN A 66 13.31 -0.44 2.66
N ALA A 67 12.85 -0.39 1.40
CA ALA A 67 13.34 0.54 0.40
C ALA A 67 12.88 1.99 0.63
N MET A 68 11.88 2.22 1.49
CA MET A 68 11.44 3.57 1.83
C MET A 68 12.49 4.23 2.73
N ASP A 69 12.95 5.41 2.35
CA ASP A 69 13.67 6.32 3.25
C ASP A 69 12.70 7.21 4.03
N ASP A 70 13.24 8.10 4.86
CA ASP A 70 12.41 8.99 5.70
C ASP A 70 11.69 10.07 4.88
N THR A 71 12.25 10.47 3.74
CA THR A 71 11.62 11.41 2.80
C THR A 71 10.38 10.79 2.17
N ILE A 72 10.49 9.53 1.73
CA ILE A 72 9.40 8.74 1.15
C ILE A 72 8.33 8.50 2.21
N ARG A 73 8.71 8.15 3.45
CA ARG A 73 7.76 8.00 4.57
C ARG A 73 7.01 9.31 4.87
N ALA A 74 7.69 10.46 4.83
CA ALA A 74 7.05 11.77 5.02
C ALA A 74 6.07 12.11 3.87
N LYS A 75 6.44 11.78 2.63
CA LYS A 75 5.57 11.94 1.45
C LYS A 75 4.33 11.05 1.55
N ILE A 76 4.50 9.77 1.90
CA ILE A 76 3.39 8.83 2.15
C ILE A 76 2.45 9.38 3.23
N LYS A 77 2.97 9.91 4.34
CA LYS A 77 2.16 10.52 5.39
C LYS A 77 1.31 11.67 4.84
N THR A 78 1.88 12.51 4.00
CA THR A 78 1.17 13.62 3.34
C THR A 78 0.10 13.13 2.35
N MET A 79 0.39 12.08 1.60
CA MET A 79 -0.58 11.49 0.67
C MET A 79 -1.75 10.82 1.41
N LYS A 80 -1.51 10.20 2.57
CA LYS A 80 -2.56 9.68 3.45
C LYS A 80 -3.46 10.79 4.00
N THR A 81 -2.91 11.94 4.40
CA THR A 81 -3.72 13.06 4.89
C THR A 81 -4.51 13.77 3.79
N LYS A 82 -3.97 13.82 2.57
CA LYS A 82 -4.69 14.34 1.39
C LYS A 82 -5.79 13.41 0.87
N GLY A 83 -5.77 12.15 1.25
CA GLY A 83 -6.74 11.14 0.77
C GLY A 83 -6.34 10.46 -0.55
N ASP A 84 -5.09 10.64 -0.98
CA ASP A 84 -4.50 9.95 -2.14
C ASP A 84 -4.11 8.50 -1.81
N LEU A 85 -3.93 8.19 -0.51
CA LEU A 85 -3.66 6.86 0.02
C LEU A 85 -4.64 6.49 1.12
N LEU A 86 -4.86 5.19 1.30
CA LEU A 86 -5.65 4.68 2.42
C LEU A 86 -4.98 5.04 3.76
N PRO A 87 -5.73 5.52 4.77
CA PRO A 87 -5.20 5.82 6.11
C PRO A 87 -5.05 4.53 6.92
N ILE A 88 -4.29 3.56 6.38
CA ILE A 88 -3.99 2.30 7.03
C ILE A 88 -2.53 2.29 7.48
N VAL A 89 -2.27 1.74 8.65
CA VAL A 89 -0.91 1.44 9.09
C VAL A 89 -0.56 0.09 8.49
N SER A 90 0.47 0.08 7.66
CA SER A 90 1.05 -1.16 7.17
C SER A 90 1.66 -1.88 8.38
N LYS A 91 1.31 -3.13 8.65
CA LYS A 91 1.94 -3.95 9.72
C LYS A 91 3.26 -4.55 9.26
#